data_AF-A0A8U0QAI6-F1
#
_entry.id   AF-A0A8U0QAI6-F1
#
_cell.length_a   1.000
_cell.length_b   1.000
_cell.length_c   1.000
_cell.angle_alpha   90.00
_cell.angle_beta   90.00
_cell.angle_gamma   90.00
#
_symmetry.space_group_name_H-M   'P 1'
#
loop_
_entity.id
_entity.type
_entity.pdbx_description
1 polymer ?
#
loop_
_entity_poly.entity_id
_entity_poly.type
_entity_poly.pdbx_seq_one_letter_code
_entity_poly.pdbx_strand_id
1 'polypeptide(L)'
;LSQTPAGTPSEPLKEAELNDNITIFTRILDRLLDGYDNRLRPGLGEKVTEIKTNIFVTSFGPVSDTEMEYTIDVFFRQSWKDERLRFQGPMKMLPLNNLLASNIWTPDTFFLNGKKSIAHNMTTPNKLLRLKDDGTLLYTMRLTISAECPMQLEDFPMDAHACPLKFGS
;
A
#
# COMPACT_ATOMS: atom_id res chain seq x y z
N LEU A 1 53.92 -28.41 8.19
CA LEU A 1 52.96 -27.70 7.31
C LEU A 1 51.56 -28.02 7.79
N SER A 2 50.98 -27.08 8.52
CA SER A 2 49.64 -27.11 9.10
C SER A 2 48.58 -26.93 8.02
N GLN A 3 47.57 -27.81 7.98
CA GLN A 3 46.30 -27.53 7.32
C GLN A 3 45.16 -27.93 8.27
N THR A 4 44.51 -26.92 8.82
CA THR A 4 43.20 -26.99 9.48
C THR A 4 42.11 -27.08 8.40
N PRO A 5 41.14 -28.01 8.48
CA PRO A 5 39.94 -27.93 7.66
C PRO A 5 38.96 -26.96 8.30
N ALA A 6 38.42 -26.04 7.48
CA ALA A 6 37.37 -25.12 7.86
C ALA A 6 36.08 -25.91 8.17
N GLY A 7 35.59 -25.79 9.41
CA GLY A 7 34.31 -26.35 9.82
C GLY A 7 33.15 -25.58 9.19
N THR A 8 32.29 -26.31 8.48
CA THR A 8 30.96 -25.86 8.07
C THR A 8 30.13 -25.55 9.32
N PRO A 9 29.38 -24.43 9.39
CA PRO A 9 28.56 -24.13 10.57
C PRO A 9 27.45 -25.18 10.70
N SER A 10 27.34 -25.78 11.88
CA SER A 10 26.40 -26.83 12.23
C SER A 10 24.94 -26.36 12.17
N GLU A 11 24.09 -27.16 11.50
CA GLU A 11 22.64 -27.00 11.37
C GLU A 11 21.87 -26.56 12.64
N PRO A 12 22.15 -27.07 13.86
CA PRO A 12 21.40 -26.68 15.07
C PRO A 12 21.50 -25.18 15.46
N LEU A 13 22.58 -24.48 15.09
CA LEU A 13 22.72 -23.04 15.40
C LEU A 13 21.78 -22.18 14.55
N LYS A 14 21.59 -22.54 13.27
CA LYS A 14 20.68 -21.83 12.35
C LYS A 14 19.22 -22.00 12.75
N GLU A 15 18.86 -23.16 13.27
CA GLU A 15 17.49 -23.48 13.70
C GLU A 15 17.10 -22.72 14.97
N ALA A 16 18.03 -22.59 15.93
CA ALA A 16 17.83 -21.79 17.14
C ALA A 16 17.71 -20.29 16.83
N GLU A 17 18.61 -19.74 15.99
CA GLU A 17 18.56 -18.34 15.56
C GLU A 17 17.26 -18.02 14.78
N LEU A 18 16.77 -18.94 13.96
CA LEU A 18 15.52 -18.78 13.21
C LEU A 18 14.30 -18.74 14.15
N ASN A 19 14.25 -19.63 15.14
CA ASN A 19 13.18 -19.68 16.14
C ASN A 19 13.14 -18.42 17.02
N ASP A 20 14.31 -17.88 17.38
CA ASP A 20 14.41 -16.62 18.11
C ASP A 20 13.89 -15.44 17.26
N ASN A 21 14.23 -15.40 15.97
CA ASN A 21 13.76 -14.36 15.06
C ASN A 21 12.24 -14.36 14.86
N ILE A 22 11.62 -15.55 14.77
CA ILE A 22 10.15 -15.69 14.65
C ILE A 22 9.47 -15.19 15.94
N THR A 23 10.00 -15.55 17.10
CA THR A 23 9.46 -15.11 18.40
C THR A 23 9.56 -13.59 18.57
N ILE A 24 10.67 -12.99 18.12
CA ILE A 24 10.85 -11.53 18.09
C ILE A 24 9.83 -10.87 17.15
N PHE A 25 9.60 -11.43 15.96
CA PHE A 25 8.63 -10.90 15.01
C PHE A 25 7.22 -10.86 15.59
N THR A 26 6.74 -11.97 16.15
CA THR A 26 5.41 -12.04 16.76
C THR A 26 5.27 -11.05 17.90
N ARG A 27 6.28 -10.94 18.78
CA ARG A 27 6.27 -9.97 19.89
C ARG A 27 6.21 -8.52 19.41
N ILE A 28 6.87 -8.20 18.29
CA ILE A 28 6.81 -6.87 17.68
C ILE A 28 5.38 -6.61 17.17
N LEU A 29 4.79 -7.57 16.45
CA LEU A 29 3.43 -7.41 15.92
C LEU A 29 2.37 -7.27 17.01
N ASP A 30 2.46 -8.06 18.09
CA ASP A 30 1.52 -8.02 19.20
C ASP A 30 1.53 -6.66 19.90
N ARG A 31 2.73 -6.09 20.10
CA ARG A 31 2.91 -4.78 20.75
C ARG A 31 2.68 -3.59 19.83
N LEU A 32 2.67 -3.80 18.52
CA LEU A 32 2.63 -2.70 17.55
C LEU A 32 1.35 -1.87 17.66
N LEU A 33 0.24 -2.50 18.05
CA LEU A 33 -1.06 -1.85 18.18
C LEU A 33 -1.48 -1.58 19.63
N ASP A 34 -0.59 -1.81 20.60
CA ASP A 34 -0.87 -1.51 22.01
C ASP A 34 -1.04 0.01 22.18
N GLY A 35 -2.26 0.44 22.54
CA GLY A 35 -2.60 1.86 22.67
C GLY A 35 -2.74 2.62 21.35
N TYR A 36 -2.76 1.93 20.21
CA TYR A 36 -2.97 2.55 18.91
C TYR A 36 -4.46 2.84 18.66
N ASP A 37 -4.79 4.10 18.37
CA ASP A 37 -6.14 4.51 17.93
C ASP A 37 -6.13 4.80 16.43
N ASN A 38 -6.77 3.92 15.66
CA ASN A 38 -6.89 4.02 14.20
C ASN A 38 -7.90 5.07 13.73
N ARG A 39 -8.70 5.63 14.64
CA ARG A 39 -9.64 6.74 14.34
C ARG A 39 -8.91 8.08 14.25
N LEU A 40 -7.69 8.15 14.79
CA LEU A 40 -6.89 9.37 14.85
C LEU A 40 -5.80 9.34 13.78
N ARG A 41 -5.80 10.41 12.97
CA ARG A 41 -4.75 10.72 11.99
C ARG A 41 -3.38 10.86 12.68
N PRO A 42 -2.28 10.39 12.09
CA PRO A 42 -0.93 10.60 12.61
C PRO A 42 -0.60 12.10 12.74
N GLY A 43 -0.14 12.54 13.91
CA GLY A 43 0.16 13.95 14.16
C GLY A 43 -1.07 14.85 14.32
N LEU A 44 -2.22 14.29 14.75
CA LEU A 44 -3.39 15.07 15.10
C LEU A 44 -3.03 16.13 16.17
N GLY A 45 -3.28 17.41 15.86
CA GLY A 45 -2.93 18.54 16.73
C GLY A 45 -1.47 19.02 16.65
N GLU A 46 -0.61 18.35 15.87
CA GLU A 46 0.81 18.67 15.78
C GLU A 46 1.22 19.09 14.37
N LYS A 47 1.03 18.22 13.36
CA LYS A 47 1.56 18.42 12.01
C LYS A 47 0.65 17.84 10.93
N VAL A 48 0.71 18.40 9.74
CA VAL A 48 0.02 17.84 8.57
C VAL A 48 0.67 16.49 8.20
N THR A 49 -0.15 15.53 7.77
CA THR A 49 0.27 14.18 7.39
C THR A 49 0.49 14.23 5.90
N GLU A 50 1.75 14.24 5.50
CA GLU A 50 2.11 14.20 4.09
C GLU A 50 1.90 12.79 3.55
N ILE A 51 0.97 12.66 2.59
CA ILE A 51 0.71 11.40 1.87
C ILE A 51 1.35 11.48 0.50
N LYS A 52 2.38 10.67 0.25
CA LYS A 52 3.02 10.55 -1.05
C LYS A 52 2.32 9.48 -1.87
N THR A 53 1.72 9.88 -2.97
CA THR A 53 0.99 8.96 -3.88
C THR A 53 1.84 8.57 -5.07
N ASN A 54 1.69 7.32 -5.52
CA ASN A 54 2.30 6.81 -6.75
C ASN A 54 1.28 5.95 -7.48
N ILE A 55 1.15 6.14 -8.79
CA ILE A 55 0.23 5.40 -9.64
C ILE A 55 1.04 4.65 -10.68
N PHE A 56 0.80 3.34 -10.78
CA PHE A 56 1.30 2.53 -11.87
C PHE A 56 0.10 2.00 -12.67
N VAL A 57 -0.01 2.45 -13.92
CA VAL A 57 -1.11 2.04 -14.81
C VAL A 57 -0.75 0.69 -15.43
N THR A 58 -1.60 -0.32 -15.20
CA THR A 58 -1.44 -1.64 -15.82
C THR A 58 -2.17 -1.75 -17.15
N SER A 59 -3.34 -1.14 -17.24
CA SER A 59 -4.13 -1.10 -18.46
C SER A 59 -4.90 0.21 -18.51
N PHE A 60 -5.02 0.75 -19.72
CA PHE A 60 -6.01 1.78 -20.03
C PHE A 60 -7.12 1.07 -20.80
N GLY A 61 -8.25 0.88 -20.14
CA GLY A 61 -9.41 0.13 -20.62
C GLY A 61 -10.20 0.88 -21.69
N PRO A 62 -11.40 0.39 -22.05
CA PRO A 62 -12.21 1.01 -23.07
C PRO A 62 -12.64 2.43 -22.66
N VAL A 63 -12.71 3.30 -23.67
CA VAL A 63 -13.30 4.63 -23.60
C VAL A 63 -14.69 4.53 -24.21
N SER A 64 -15.71 4.99 -23.49
CA SER A 64 -17.09 5.09 -23.97
C SER A 64 -17.41 6.56 -24.26
N ASP A 65 -17.62 6.86 -25.52
CA ASP A 65 -18.17 8.13 -26.02
C ASP A 65 -19.63 8.33 -25.60
N THR A 66 -20.39 7.23 -25.51
CA THR A 66 -21.81 7.23 -25.14
C THR A 66 -22.00 7.54 -23.65
N GLU A 67 -21.21 6.91 -22.78
CA GLU A 67 -21.27 7.11 -21.32
C GLU A 67 -20.33 8.23 -20.83
N MET A 68 -19.56 8.84 -21.74
CA MET A 68 -18.53 9.85 -21.43
C MET A 68 -17.61 9.40 -20.28
N GLU A 69 -17.07 8.19 -20.38
CA GLU A 69 -16.24 7.59 -19.34
C GLU A 69 -15.12 6.73 -19.93
N TYR A 70 -14.13 6.44 -19.10
CA TYR A 70 -13.07 5.51 -19.43
C TYR A 70 -12.77 4.62 -18.23
N THR A 71 -12.34 3.39 -18.50
CA THR A 71 -11.90 2.46 -17.47
C THR A 71 -10.38 2.42 -17.40
N ILE A 72 -9.81 2.36 -16.20
CA ILE A 72 -8.36 2.25 -15.99
C ILE A 72 -8.05 1.25 -14.88
N ASP A 73 -7.08 0.36 -15.12
CA ASP A 73 -6.55 -0.54 -14.10
C ASP A 73 -5.22 0.01 -13.57
N VAL A 74 -5.13 0.16 -12.25
CA VAL A 74 -3.95 0.75 -11.61
C VAL A 74 -3.51 -0.05 -10.37
N PHE A 75 -2.21 -0.02 -10.11
CA PHE A 75 -1.67 -0.16 -8.77
C PHE A 75 -1.55 1.22 -8.15
N PHE A 76 -2.44 1.53 -7.22
CA PHE A 76 -2.44 2.77 -6.47
C PHE A 76 -1.63 2.57 -5.19
N ARG A 77 -0.60 3.40 -5.01
CA ARG A 77 0.34 3.32 -3.88
C ARG A 77 0.31 4.61 -3.09
N GLN A 78 0.28 4.49 -1.78
CA GLN A 78 0.32 5.61 -0.85
C GLN A 78 1.39 5.34 0.19
N SER A 79 2.19 6.34 0.49
CA SER A 79 3.20 6.27 1.53
C SER A 79 3.09 7.47 2.46
N TRP A 80 3.10 7.19 3.75
CA TRP A 80 3.02 8.20 4.80
C TRP A 80 3.81 7.74 6.01
N LYS A 81 4.06 8.65 6.94
CA LYS A 81 4.77 8.35 8.19
C LYS A 81 3.81 8.37 9.37
N ASP A 82 3.78 7.28 10.13
CA ASP A 82 3.08 7.20 11.42
C ASP A 82 4.10 6.82 12.51
N GLU A 83 4.47 7.81 13.33
CA GLU A 83 5.51 7.64 14.37
C GLU A 83 5.09 6.68 15.48
N ARG A 84 3.78 6.43 15.64
CA ARG A 84 3.23 5.49 16.62
C ARG A 84 3.55 4.04 16.28
N LEU A 85 3.83 3.75 15.00
CA LEU A 85 4.09 2.41 14.49
C LEU A 85 5.58 2.12 14.31
N ARG A 86 6.46 2.90 14.93
CA ARG A 86 7.90 2.63 14.94
C ARG A 86 8.19 1.36 15.73
N PHE A 87 9.11 0.56 15.22
CA PHE A 87 9.56 -0.65 15.90
C PHE A 87 11.07 -0.79 15.79
N GLN A 88 11.67 -1.57 16.70
CA GLN A 88 13.07 -1.92 16.67
C GLN A 88 13.20 -3.44 16.59
N GLY A 89 13.99 -3.92 15.64
CA GLY A 89 14.21 -5.34 15.43
C GLY A 89 15.25 -5.59 14.35
N PRO A 90 15.57 -6.86 14.09
CA PRO A 90 16.55 -7.23 13.07
C PRO A 90 16.07 -6.95 11.63
N MET A 91 14.76 -6.80 11.43
CA MET A 91 14.15 -6.49 10.13
C MET A 91 13.89 -5.00 9.97
N LYS A 92 14.14 -4.48 8.77
CA LYS A 92 13.84 -3.08 8.42
C LYS A 92 12.43 -2.87 7.88
N MET A 93 11.78 -3.93 7.41
CA MET A 93 10.42 -3.87 6.86
C MET A 93 9.60 -5.09 7.28
N LEU A 94 8.36 -4.83 7.69
CA LEU A 94 7.38 -5.83 8.05
C LEU A 94 6.23 -5.79 7.04
N PRO A 95 6.00 -6.87 6.27
CA PRO A 95 4.75 -7.02 5.53
C PRO A 95 3.64 -7.35 6.53
N LEU A 96 2.59 -6.54 6.56
CA LEU A 96 1.45 -6.73 7.45
C LEU A 96 0.34 -7.49 6.70
N ASN A 97 -0.33 -8.39 7.40
CA ASN A 97 -1.48 -9.09 6.86
C ASN A 97 -2.71 -8.16 6.74
N ASN A 98 -3.74 -8.61 6.03
CA ASN A 98 -4.96 -7.81 5.83
C ASN A 98 -5.68 -7.46 7.14
N LEU A 99 -5.64 -8.33 8.15
CA LEU A 99 -6.28 -8.12 9.45
C LEU A 99 -5.63 -6.96 10.22
N LEU A 100 -4.30 -6.93 10.27
CA LEU A 100 -3.56 -5.87 10.94
C LEU A 100 -3.66 -4.56 10.16
N ALA A 101 -3.64 -4.64 8.83
CA ALA A 101 -3.82 -3.48 7.96
C ALA A 101 -5.19 -2.79 8.17
N SER A 102 -6.27 -3.52 8.46
CA SER A 102 -7.57 -2.92 8.78
C SER A 102 -7.61 -2.20 10.14
N ASN A 103 -6.67 -2.49 11.04
CA ASN A 103 -6.57 -1.87 12.35
C ASN A 103 -5.59 -0.69 12.39
N ILE A 104 -5.03 -0.30 11.24
CA ILE A 104 -4.13 0.85 11.09
C ILE A 104 -4.88 1.98 10.40
N TRP A 105 -4.64 3.22 10.83
CA TRP A 105 -5.20 4.38 10.13
C TRP A 105 -4.68 4.41 8.69
N THR A 106 -5.58 4.53 7.72
CA THR A 106 -5.25 4.70 6.31
C THR A 106 -5.92 5.96 5.79
N PRO A 107 -5.28 6.71 4.88
CA PRO A 107 -5.90 7.90 4.29
C PRO A 107 -7.15 7.50 3.50
N ASP A 108 -8.19 8.32 3.63
CA ASP A 108 -9.52 8.16 3.01
C ASP A 108 -9.55 8.67 1.57
N THR A 109 -8.55 8.29 0.77
CA THR A 109 -8.46 8.78 -0.61
C THR A 109 -9.55 8.20 -1.49
N PHE A 110 -10.30 9.07 -2.15
CA PHE A 110 -11.36 8.71 -3.09
C PHE A 110 -11.17 9.40 -4.45
N PHE A 111 -11.82 8.85 -5.49
CA PHE A 111 -11.77 9.36 -6.85
C PHE A 111 -12.96 10.30 -7.09
N LEU A 112 -12.68 11.59 -7.27
CA LEU A 112 -13.68 12.66 -7.39
C LEU A 112 -14.57 12.49 -8.62
N ASN A 113 -13.97 12.05 -9.73
CA ASN A 113 -14.67 11.76 -10.98
C ASN A 113 -14.87 10.26 -11.20
N GLY A 114 -14.73 9.43 -10.17
CA GLY A 114 -14.99 8.00 -10.26
C GLY A 114 -16.50 7.74 -10.24
N LYS A 115 -17.08 7.29 -11.36
CA LYS A 115 -18.48 6.83 -11.40
C LYS A 115 -18.62 5.48 -10.70
N LYS A 116 -17.67 4.58 -10.93
CA LYS A 116 -17.60 3.25 -10.32
C LYS A 116 -16.16 2.86 -10.10
N SER A 117 -15.81 2.39 -8.91
CA SER A 117 -14.48 1.88 -8.60
C SER A 117 -14.58 0.51 -7.93
N ILE A 118 -13.81 -0.45 -8.44
CA ILE A 118 -13.77 -1.81 -7.91
C ILE A 118 -12.38 -2.04 -7.31
N ALA A 119 -12.35 -2.32 -6.00
CA ALA A 119 -11.17 -2.85 -5.34
C ALA A 119 -11.13 -4.37 -5.54
N HIS A 120 -10.09 -4.88 -6.20
CA HIS A 120 -9.98 -6.30 -6.51
C HIS A 120 -9.76 -7.13 -5.24
N ASN A 121 -10.59 -8.16 -5.04
CA ASN A 121 -10.61 -8.99 -3.84
C ASN A 121 -10.36 -10.49 -4.05
N MET A 122 -9.97 -10.89 -5.27
CA MET A 122 -9.75 -12.30 -5.62
C MET A 122 -8.26 -12.61 -5.86
N THR A 123 -7.67 -13.67 -5.29
CA THR A 123 -8.20 -14.64 -4.29
C THR A 123 -8.19 -14.12 -2.85
N THR A 124 -7.49 -13.02 -2.58
CA THR A 124 -7.55 -12.25 -1.32
C THR A 124 -7.64 -10.76 -1.67
N PRO A 125 -8.10 -9.89 -0.75
CA PRO A 125 -8.02 -8.45 -0.93
C PRO A 125 -6.61 -8.06 -1.38
N ASN A 126 -6.48 -7.45 -2.57
CA ASN A 126 -5.20 -7.03 -3.13
C ASN A 126 -4.70 -5.75 -2.44
N LYS A 127 -4.59 -5.82 -1.12
CA LYS A 127 -4.11 -4.78 -0.22
C LYS A 127 -2.81 -5.30 0.38
N LEU A 128 -1.75 -4.52 0.24
CA LEU A 128 -0.47 -4.83 0.86
C LEU A 128 -0.01 -3.62 1.64
N LEU A 129 0.09 -3.77 2.96
CA LEU A 129 0.65 -2.76 3.84
C LEU A 129 2.04 -3.21 4.28
N ARG A 130 3.05 -2.39 4.01
CA ARG A 130 4.42 -2.61 4.46
C ARG A 130 4.80 -1.50 5.41
N LEU A 131 5.30 -1.87 6.58
CA LEU A 131 5.75 -0.95 7.61
C LEU A 131 7.27 -0.98 7.68
N LYS A 132 7.91 0.18 7.57
CA LYS A 132 9.34 0.36 7.85
C LYS A 132 9.58 0.59 9.35
N ASP A 133 10.77 0.24 9.81
CA ASP A 133 11.25 0.45 11.19
C ASP A 133 11.11 1.91 11.67
N ASP A 134 11.26 2.88 10.78
CA ASP A 134 11.10 4.30 11.04
C ASP A 134 9.64 4.80 11.13
N GLY A 135 8.66 3.90 10.99
CA GLY A 135 7.22 4.21 11.02
C GLY A 135 6.65 4.62 9.65
N THR A 136 7.44 4.55 8.57
CA THR A 136 6.94 4.81 7.22
C THR A 136 6.12 3.62 6.73
N LEU A 137 4.88 3.89 6.34
CA LEU A 137 3.95 2.94 5.75
C LEU A 137 3.98 3.06 4.23
N LEU A 138 3.82 1.91 3.56
CA LEU A 138 3.55 1.81 2.14
C LEU A 138 2.33 0.92 1.96
N TYR A 139 1.22 1.54 1.55
CA TYR A 139 -0.03 0.87 1.24
C TYR A 139 -0.20 0.79 -0.27
N THR A 140 -0.37 -0.43 -0.78
CA THR A 140 -0.60 -0.68 -2.20
C THR A 140 -1.94 -1.37 -2.37
N MET A 141 -2.74 -0.87 -3.32
CA MET A 141 -4.00 -1.47 -3.72
C MET A 141 -4.09 -1.60 -5.23
N ARG A 142 -4.71 -2.67 -5.72
CA ARG A 142 -5.09 -2.81 -7.14
C ARG A 142 -6.53 -2.35 -7.32
N LEU A 143 -6.75 -1.39 -8.20
CA LEU A 143 -8.05 -0.81 -8.48
C LEU A 143 -8.37 -0.89 -9.97
N THR A 144 -9.64 -1.14 -10.29
CA THR A 144 -10.24 -0.79 -11.58
C THR A 144 -11.16 0.40 -11.34
N ILE A 145 -10.93 1.49 -12.06
CA ILE A 145 -11.64 2.75 -11.89
C ILE A 145 -12.31 3.10 -13.21
N SER A 146 -13.63 3.25 -13.18
CA SER A 146 -14.41 3.88 -14.25
C SER A 146 -14.58 5.35 -13.89
N ALA A 147 -13.90 6.21 -14.62
CA ALA A 147 -13.85 7.65 -14.38
C ALA A 147 -14.53 8.42 -15.52
N GLU A 148 -15.21 9.51 -15.14
CA GLU A 148 -15.85 10.42 -16.08
C GLU A 148 -14.80 11.16 -16.92
N CYS A 149 -15.05 11.21 -18.22
CA CYS A 149 -14.30 11.99 -19.19
C CYS A 149 -15.27 12.82 -20.05
N PRO A 150 -15.43 14.11 -19.75
CA PRO A 150 -16.25 15.00 -20.57
C PRO A 150 -15.58 15.21 -21.93
N MET A 151 -16.23 14.74 -23.00
CA MET A 151 -15.76 14.83 -24.38
C MET A 151 -16.57 15.87 -25.17
N GLN A 152 -15.92 16.59 -26.08
CA GLN A 152 -16.56 17.55 -26.98
C GLN A 152 -16.57 17.01 -28.41
N LEU A 153 -17.66 16.35 -28.79
CA LEU A 153 -17.76 15.59 -30.05
C LEU A 153 -18.14 16.45 -31.27
N GLU A 154 -17.76 17.73 -31.29
CA GLU A 154 -18.08 18.65 -32.39
C GLU A 154 -17.36 18.27 -33.70
N ASP A 155 -16.12 17.78 -33.58
CA ASP A 155 -15.25 17.42 -34.70
C ASP A 155 -15.17 15.89 -34.94
N PHE A 156 -16.16 15.12 -34.50
CA PHE A 156 -16.14 13.67 -34.62
C PHE A 156 -15.96 13.20 -36.08
N PRO A 157 -15.04 12.27 -36.40
CA PRO A 157 -14.16 11.49 -35.51
C PRO A 157 -12.72 12.02 -35.37
N MET A 158 -12.47 13.27 -35.79
CA MET A 158 -11.15 13.91 -35.85
C MET A 158 -10.89 14.84 -34.65
N ASP A 159 -11.47 14.50 -33.50
CA ASP A 159 -11.38 15.22 -32.25
C ASP A 159 -10.28 14.66 -31.32
N ALA A 160 -9.93 15.44 -30.29
CA ALA A 160 -8.95 15.05 -29.28
C ALA A 160 -9.43 15.46 -27.89
N HIS A 161 -9.32 14.55 -26.93
CA HIS A 161 -9.87 14.72 -25.58
C HIS A 161 -8.80 14.50 -24.50
N ALA A 162 -8.91 15.25 -23.41
CA ALA A 162 -8.11 15.05 -22.20
C ALA A 162 -9.00 14.50 -21.08
N CYS A 163 -8.80 13.23 -20.73
CA CYS A 163 -9.55 12.56 -19.66
C CYS A 163 -8.77 12.62 -18.33
N PRO A 164 -9.19 13.45 -17.35
CA PRO A 164 -8.46 13.59 -16.09
C PRO A 164 -8.78 12.44 -15.12
N LEU A 165 -7.80 12.03 -14.31
CA LEU A 165 -8.06 11.21 -13.12
C LEU A 165 -7.88 12.09 -11.88
N LYS A 166 -8.97 12.40 -11.18
CA LYS A 166 -8.94 13.30 -10.01
C LYS A 166 -9.17 12.48 -8.75
N PHE A 167 -8.25 12.58 -7.79
CA PHE A 167 -8.35 11.92 -6.48
C PHE A 167 -7.89 12.85 -5.36
N GLY A 168 -8.44 12.63 -4.18
CA GLY A 168 -8.19 13.46 -3.00
C GLY A 168 -8.72 12.80 -1.72
N SER A 169 -8.48 13.47 -0.60
CA SER A 169 -9.07 13.20 0.73
C SER A 169 -10.08 14.29 1.01
#